data_AF-A0A2E3MMS0-F1
#
_entry.id   AF-A0A2E3MMS0-F1
#
_cell.length_a   1.000
_cell.length_b   1.000
_cell.length_c   1.000
_cell.angle_alpha   90.00
_cell.angle_beta   90.00
_cell.angle_gamma   90.00
#
_symmetry.space_group_name_H-M   'P 1'
#
loop_
_entity.id
_entity.type
_entity.pdbx_description
1 polymer ?
#
loop_
_entity_poly.entity_id
_entity_poly.type
_entity_poly.pdbx_seq_one_letter_code
_entity_poly.pdbx_strand_id
1 'polypeptide(L)' 'MFNVGSVGQPRDSDPRGSYVILDKSEQRLIFRRVEYDFEATANKIYRVDQLDNMLGDRLKSGR' A
#
# COMPACT_ATOMS: atom_id res chain seq x y z
N MET A 1 19.86 5.02 4.85
CA MET A 1 18.81 5.00 3.81
C MET A 1 17.57 4.39 4.44
N PHE A 2 16.38 4.96 4.22
CA PHE A 2 15.12 4.45 4.78
C PHE A 2 14.16 4.09 3.63
N ASN A 3 13.42 3.00 3.78
CA ASN A 3 12.31 2.65 2.89
C ASN A 3 11.00 3.01 3.59
N VAL A 4 10.12 3.73 2.90
CA VAL A 4 8.85 4.25 3.45
C VAL A 4 7.68 3.27 3.29
N GLY A 5 7.91 2.14 2.63
CA GLY A 5 6.89 1.21 2.19
C GLY A 5 6.21 1.68 0.90
N SER A 6 4.98 1.22 0.68
CA SER A 6 4.16 1.57 -0.48
C SER A 6 2.79 2.04 -0.05
N VAL A 7 2.31 3.13 -0.66
CA VAL A 7 0.96 3.64 -0.39
C VAL A 7 -0.10 2.76 -1.04
N GLY A 8 0.14 2.27 -2.27
CA GLY A 8 -0.89 1.64 -3.10
C GLY A 8 -0.75 0.13 -3.32
N GLN A 9 0.42 -0.46 -3.10
CA GLN A 9 0.63 -1.91 -3.17
C GLN A 9 1.76 -2.32 -2.20
N PRO A 10 1.48 -2.39 -0.89
CA PRO A 10 2.41 -2.95 0.09
C PRO A 10 2.83 -4.38 -0.28
N ARG A 11 4.05 -4.77 0.08
CA ARG A 11 4.63 -6.11 -0.23
C ARG A 11 5.20 -6.82 0.99
N ASP A 12 4.69 -6.46 2.16
CA ASP A 12 5.17 -6.91 3.47
C ASP A 12 4.08 -7.61 4.30
N SER A 13 3.05 -8.14 3.64
CA SER A 13 1.93 -8.88 4.23
C SER A 13 0.99 -8.03 5.10
N ASP A 14 1.13 -6.70 5.12
CA ASP A 14 0.17 -5.75 5.69
C ASP A 14 -0.50 -4.97 4.55
N PRO A 15 -1.79 -5.19 4.26
CA PRO A 15 -2.47 -4.57 3.12
C PRO A 15 -2.67 -3.05 3.29
N ARG A 16 -2.46 -2.51 4.49
CA ARG A 16 -2.61 -1.07 4.77
C ARG A 16 -1.51 -0.26 4.07
N GLY A 17 -1.90 0.87 3.50
CA GLY A 17 -0.97 1.79 2.86
C GLY A 17 0.08 2.30 3.85
N SER A 18 1.33 2.40 3.39
CA SER A 18 2.47 2.83 4.20
C SER A 18 3.04 4.16 3.73
N TYR A 19 3.33 5.03 4.69
CA TYR A 19 4.13 6.23 4.49
C TYR A 19 4.88 6.58 5.77
N VAL A 20 5.75 7.60 5.68
CA VAL A 20 6.48 8.12 6.84
C VAL A 20 6.26 9.62 7.00
N ILE A 21 6.28 10.07 8.25
CA ILE A 21 6.40 11.49 8.60
C ILE A 21 7.85 11.71 9.04
N LEU A 22 8.55 12.63 8.38
CA LEU A 22 9.89 13.06 8.77
C LEU A 22 9.78 14.35 9.60
N ASP A 23 10.03 14.23 10.90
CA ASP A 23 10.18 15.38 11.80
C ASP A 23 11.66 15.77 11.85
N LYS A 24 11.99 16.91 11.23
CA LYS A 24 13.38 17.41 11.17
C LYS A 24 13.82 18.09 12.47
N SER A 25 12.90 18.69 13.22
CA SER A 25 13.21 19.35 14.50
C SER A 25 13.61 18.35 15.57
N GLU A 26 12.88 17.24 15.65
CA GLU A 26 13.14 16.18 16.63
C GLU A 26 14.04 15.07 16.09
N GLN A 27 14.47 15.16 14.82
CA GLN A 27 15.23 14.14 14.11
C GLN A 27 14.56 12.76 14.16
N ARG A 28 13.23 12.70 13.97
CA ARG A 28 12.42 11.48 14.05
C ARG A 28 11.80 11.09 12.71
N LEU A 29 11.69 9.79 12.50
CA LEU A 29 10.95 9.16 11.41
C LEU A 29 9.80 8.35 12.00
N ILE A 30 8.56 8.68 11.62
CA ILE A 30 7.35 8.05 12.16
C ILE A 30 6.68 7.27 11.03
N PHE A 31 6.67 5.94 11.15
CA PHE A 31 5.97 5.07 10.23
C PHE A 31 4.46 5.10 10.50
N ARG A 32 3.67 5.18 9.43
CA ARG A 32 2.21 5.17 9.49
C ARG A 32 1.66 4.11 8.56
N ARG A 33 0.67 3.37 9.07
CA ARG A 33 -0.19 2.47 8.30
C ARG A 33 -1.59 3.05 8.30
N VAL A 34 -2.20 3.09 7.13
CA VAL A 34 -3.55 3.62 6.95
C VAL A 34 -4.40 2.59 6.23
N GLU A 35 -5.53 2.26 6.86
CA GLU A 35 -6.56 1.45 6.24
C GLU A 35 -7.20 2.22 5.08
N TYR A 36 -7.50 1.51 4.01
CA TYR A 36 -8.21 2.04 2.85
C TYR A 36 -9.04 0.91 2.23
N ASP A 37 -10.03 1.30 1.43
CA ASP A 37 -10.86 0.37 0.69
C ASP A 37 -10.09 -0.20 -0.52
N PHE A 38 -9.26 -1.20 -0.26
CA PHE A 38 -8.51 -1.90 -1.31
C PHE A 38 -9.44 -2.72 -2.21
N GLU A 39 -10.61 -3.16 -1.72
CA GLU A 39 -11.59 -3.90 -2.51
C GLU A 39 -12.15 -3.02 -3.63
N ALA A 40 -12.43 -1.74 -3.38
CA ALA A 40 -12.82 -0.80 -4.42
C ALA A 40 -11.77 -0.64 -5.52
N THR A 41 -10.48 -0.72 -5.17
CA THR A 41 -9.38 -0.66 -6.16
C THR A 41 -9.20 -1.98 -6.89
N ALA A 42 -9.24 -3.11 -6.18
CA ALA A 42 -9.19 -4.45 -6.78
C ALA A 42 -10.34 -4.65 -7.77
N ASN A 43 -11.56 -4.23 -7.43
CA ASN A 43 -12.72 -4.28 -8.31
C ASN A 43 -12.57 -3.42 -9.58
N LYS A 44 -11.83 -2.32 -9.52
CA LYS A 44 -11.48 -1.55 -10.73
C LYS A 44 -10.51 -2.33 -11.61
N ILE A 45 -9.52 -3.00 -11.02
CA ILE A 45 -8.56 -3.85 -11.74
C ILE A 45 -9.28 -5.00 -12.44
N TYR A 46 -10.15 -5.73 -11.72
CA TYR A 46 -10.89 -6.88 -12.27
C TYR A 46 -11.84 -6.53 -13.43
N ARG A 47 -12.17 -5.25 -13.62
CA ARG A 47 -13.03 -4.77 -14.71
C ARG A 47 -12.26 -4.40 -15.98
N VAL A 48 -10.94 -4.53 -15.99
CA VAL A 48 -10.08 -4.20 -17.13
C VAL A 48 -9.49 -5.48 -17.69
N ASP A 49 -10.00 -5.94 -18.83
CA ASP A 49 -9.63 -7.23 -19.44
C ASP A 49 -8.12 -7.38 -19.72
N GLN A 50 -7.41 -6.27 -19.91
CA GLN A 50 -5.96 -6.28 -20.16
C GLN A 50 -5.11 -6.40 -18.88
N LEU A 51 -5.71 -6.26 -17.69
CA LEU A 51 -5.01 -6.38 -16.42
C LEU A 51 -5.18 -7.78 -15.84
N ASP A 52 -4.08 -8.37 -15.38
CA ASP A 52 -4.13 -9.63 -14.65
C ASP A 52 -4.80 -9.42 -13.28
N ASN A 53 -5.78 -10.27 -12.95
CA ASN A 53 -6.47 -10.29 -11.66
C ASN A 53 -5.50 -10.39 -10.48
N MET A 54 -4.31 -10.99 -10.67
CA MET A 54 -3.26 -11.04 -9.66
C MET A 54 -2.91 -9.64 -9.12
N LEU A 55 -3.02 -8.58 -9.92
CA LEU A 55 -2.75 -7.21 -9.47
C LEU A 55 -3.75 -6.74 -8.39
N GLY A 56 -5.01 -7.18 -8.47
CA GLY A 56 -6.03 -6.91 -7.46
C GLY A 56 -5.89 -7.83 -6.24
N ASP A 57 -5.64 -9.13 -6.46
CA ASP A 57 -5.51 -10.13 -5.39
C ASP A 57 -4.35 -9.80 -4.42
N ARG A 58 -3.27 -9.25 -4.98
CA ARG A 58 -2.10 -8.79 -4.26
C ARG A 58 -2.38 -7.65 -3.28
N LEU A 59 -3.36 -6.80 -3.56
CA LEU A 59 -3.76 -5.73 -2.63
C LEU A 59 -4.35 -6.29 -1.33
N LYS A 60 -5.05 -7.43 -1.41
CA LYS A 60 -5.71 -8.09 -0.27
C LYS A 60 -4.71 -8.74 0.68
N SER A 61 -3.67 -9.34 0.09
CA SER A 61 -2.62 -10.05 0.84
C SER A 61 -1.42 -9.16 1.21
N GLY A 62 -1.32 -7.96 0.64
CA GLY A 62 -0.14 -7.09 0.81
C GLY A 62 1.13 -7.71 0.25
N ARG A 63 1.09 -8.32 -0.94
CA ARG A 63 2.21 -9.03 -1.57
C ARG A 63 2.39 -8.70 -3.05
#